data_AF-A0A3D5WQ05-F1
#
_entry.id   AF-A0A3D5WQ05-F1
#
_cell.length_a   1.000
_cell.length_b   1.000
_cell.length_c   1.000
_cell.angle_alpha   90.00
_cell.angle_beta   90.00
_cell.angle_gamma   90.00
#
_symmetry.space_group_name_H-M   'P 1'
#
loop_
_entity.id
_entity.type
_entity.pdbx_description
1 polymer ?
#
loop_
_entity_poly.entity_id
_entity_poly.type
_entity_poly.pdbx_seq_one_letter_code
_entity_poly.pdbx_strand_id
1 'polypeptide(L)'
;VDFDALWGHRRNPIGYGEEIERFDKKLGELLDVLREDDLVILTADHGNDPTYIGTDHTREKVPFIAYSPSMRQGGNLPEQQTFAVIGATIADNFGVEMPEGTIGHSILQIL
;
A
#
# COMPACT_ATOMS: atom_id res chain seq x y z
N VAL A 1 -4.42 -10.42 3.46
CA VAL A 1 -4.36 -11.91 3.53
C VAL A 1 -5.46 -12.53 2.68
N ASP A 2 -6.74 -12.14 2.83
CA ASP A 2 -7.85 -12.70 2.04
C ASP A 2 -7.67 -12.56 0.52
N PHE A 3 -7.26 -11.38 0.03
CA PHE A 3 -6.88 -11.13 -1.37
C PHE A 3 -5.98 -12.22 -1.96
N ASP A 4 -4.97 -12.64 -1.21
CA ASP A 4 -3.99 -13.63 -1.63
C ASP A 4 -4.49 -15.07 -1.41
N ALA A 5 -4.85 -15.39 -0.17
CA ALA A 5 -5.12 -16.77 0.27
C ALA A 5 -6.48 -17.32 -0.17
N LEU A 6 -7.49 -16.45 -0.28
CA LEU A 6 -8.85 -16.85 -0.64
C LEU A 6 -9.13 -16.63 -2.13
N TRP A 7 -8.53 -15.62 -2.75
CA TRP A 7 -8.92 -15.17 -4.09
C TRP A 7 -7.83 -15.33 -5.15
N GLY A 8 -6.62 -14.83 -4.91
CA GLY A 8 -5.47 -14.87 -5.83
C GLY A 8 -5.00 -16.29 -6.13
N HIS A 9 -4.54 -17.03 -5.13
CA HIS A 9 -4.07 -18.41 -5.28
C HIS A 9 -5.14 -19.37 -5.83
N ARG A 10 -6.42 -19.03 -5.66
CA ARG A 10 -7.58 -19.82 -6.14
C ARG A 10 -8.07 -19.39 -7.52
N ARG A 11 -7.42 -18.40 -8.14
CA ARG A 11 -7.77 -17.85 -9.45
C ARG A 11 -9.27 -17.52 -9.56
N ASN A 12 -9.78 -16.83 -8.55
CA ASN A 12 -11.18 -16.43 -8.47
C ASN A 12 -11.31 -14.91 -8.66
N PRO A 13 -11.44 -14.41 -9.90
CA PRO A 13 -11.51 -12.98 -10.16
C PRO A 13 -12.77 -12.32 -9.59
N ILE A 14 -13.89 -13.05 -9.52
CA ILE A 14 -15.15 -12.53 -8.97
C ILE A 14 -15.00 -12.29 -7.46
N GLY A 15 -14.53 -13.29 -6.71
CA GLY A 15 -14.30 -13.16 -5.28
C GLY A 15 -13.24 -12.10 -4.94
N TYR A 16 -12.20 -11.98 -5.77
CA TYR A 16 -11.20 -10.92 -5.62
C TYR A 16 -11.84 -9.53 -5.79
N GLY A 17 -12.67 -9.34 -6.82
CA GLY A 17 -13.39 -8.08 -7.06
C GLY A 17 -14.33 -7.71 -5.91
N GLU A 18 -15.14 -8.67 -5.45
CA GLU A 18 -16.04 -8.47 -4.30
C GLU A 18 -15.28 -8.08 -3.02
N GLU A 19 -14.09 -8.65 -2.81
CA GLU A 19 -13.23 -8.30 -1.69
C GLU A 19 -12.69 -6.87 -1.79
N ILE A 20 -12.35 -6.40 -3.00
CA ILE A 20 -11.90 -5.02 -3.23
C ILE A 20 -13.03 -4.05 -2.88
N GLU A 21 -14.26 -4.31 -3.33
CA GLU A 21 -15.43 -3.49 -3.00
C GLU A 21 -15.73 -3.48 -1.49
N ARG A 22 -15.53 -4.62 -0.81
CA ARG A 22 -15.70 -4.72 0.64
C ARG A 22 -14.65 -3.90 1.38
N PHE A 23 -13.40 -3.98 0.95
CA PHE A 23 -12.30 -3.17 1.49
C PHE A 23 -12.57 -1.68 1.28
N ASP A 24 -12.97 -1.26 0.09
CA ASP A 24 -13.23 0.15 -0.24
C ASP A 24 -14.28 0.79 0.68
N LYS A 25 -15.38 0.07 0.97
CA LYS A 25 -16.39 0.50 1.96
C LYS A 25 -15.78 0.72 3.35
N LYS A 26 -14.90 -0.18 3.79
CA LYS A 26 -14.21 -0.08 5.09
C LYS A 26 -13.13 1.00 5.11
N LEU A 27 -12.49 1.27 3.99
CA LEU A 27 -11.58 2.39 3.85
C LEU A 27 -12.35 3.70 4.09
N GLY A 28 -13.54 3.87 3.51
CA GLY A 28 -14.40 5.03 3.79
C GLY A 28 -14.66 5.23 5.29
N GLU A 29 -15.02 4.16 6.01
CA GLU A 29 -15.22 4.21 7.48
C GLU A 29 -13.93 4.60 8.24
N LEU A 30 -12.76 4.17 7.78
CA LEU A 30 -11.47 4.55 8.36
C LEU A 30 -11.18 6.04 8.15
N LEU A 31 -11.41 6.56 6.94
CA LEU A 31 -11.11 7.95 6.61
C LEU A 31 -11.85 8.95 7.51
N ASP A 32 -13.09 8.62 7.91
CA ASP A 32 -13.92 9.47 8.77
C ASP A 32 -13.40 9.62 10.21
N VAL A 33 -12.51 8.72 10.65
CA VAL A 33 -11.98 8.73 12.04
C VAL A 33 -10.53 9.18 12.15
N LEU A 34 -9.90 9.54 11.03
CA LEU A 34 -8.52 10.05 11.03
C LEU A 34 -8.44 11.45 11.65
N ARG A 35 -7.35 11.69 12.36
CA ARG A 35 -6.97 13.00 12.89
C ARG A 35 -6.07 13.74 11.89
N GLU A 36 -5.93 15.05 12.06
CA GLU A 36 -5.07 15.88 11.19
C GLU A 36 -3.60 15.41 11.21
N ASP A 37 -3.14 14.78 12.29
CA ASP A 37 -1.79 14.26 12.46
C ASP A 37 -1.63 12.78 12.08
N ASP A 38 -2.69 12.13 11.58
CA ASP A 38 -2.62 10.76 11.08
C ASP A 38 -2.20 10.71 9.60
N LEU A 39 -1.39 9.71 9.24
CA LEU A 39 -1.01 9.38 7.86
C LEU A 39 -1.41 7.93 7.55
N VAL A 40 -2.17 7.74 6.49
CA VAL A 40 -2.50 6.43 5.92
C VAL A 40 -1.66 6.19 4.68
N ILE A 41 -0.94 5.08 4.63
CA ILE A 41 -0.25 4.58 3.43
C ILE A 41 -0.90 3.25 3.02
N LEU A 42 -1.43 3.20 1.80
CA LEU A 42 -1.99 1.98 1.19
C LEU A 42 -1.03 1.46 0.13
N THR A 43 -0.70 0.17 0.22
CA THR A 43 0.17 -0.51 -0.74
C THR A 43 -0.11 -2.02 -0.80
N ALA A 44 0.66 -2.74 -1.60
CA ALA A 44 0.73 -4.21 -1.62
C ALA A 44 2.20 -4.65 -1.58
N ASP A 45 2.45 -5.94 -1.41
CA ASP A 45 3.77 -6.54 -1.33
C ASP A 45 4.15 -7.34 -2.59
N HIS A 46 3.16 -7.77 -3.38
CA HIS A 46 3.35 -8.40 -4.69
C HIS A 46 2.03 -8.42 -5.48
N GLY A 47 2.05 -8.98 -6.68
CA GLY A 47 0.84 -9.32 -7.44
C GLY A 47 0.38 -10.75 -7.14
N ASN A 48 -0.92 -10.99 -7.35
CA ASN A 48 -1.46 -12.35 -7.44
C ASN A 48 -2.68 -12.34 -8.36
N ASP A 49 -2.43 -12.14 -9.65
CA ASP A 49 -3.46 -12.00 -10.69
C ASP A 49 -4.40 -13.23 -10.71
N PRO A 50 -5.69 -13.08 -10.36
CA PRO A 50 -6.63 -14.19 -10.28
C PRO A 50 -7.03 -14.76 -11.65
N THR A 51 -6.55 -14.18 -12.75
CA THR A 51 -6.77 -14.68 -14.11
C THR A 51 -5.52 -15.34 -14.70
N TYR A 52 -4.39 -15.28 -13.99
CA TYR A 52 -3.13 -15.86 -14.43
C TYR A 52 -3.16 -17.39 -14.36
N ILE A 53 -2.30 -18.03 -15.14
CA ILE A 53 -2.14 -19.48 -15.11
C ILE A 53 -1.39 -19.94 -13.85
N GLY A 54 -1.53 -21.21 -13.48
CA GLY A 54 -0.92 -21.77 -12.28
C GLY A 54 -1.50 -21.18 -10.99
N THR A 55 -0.77 -21.31 -9.88
CA THR A 55 -1.25 -20.90 -8.56
C THR A 55 -0.28 -19.99 -7.81
N ASP A 56 0.88 -19.66 -8.36
CA ASP A 56 1.88 -18.83 -7.67
C ASP A 56 1.63 -17.32 -7.85
N HIS A 57 2.34 -16.49 -7.08
CA HIS A 57 2.31 -15.04 -7.19
C HIS A 57 2.80 -14.53 -8.55
N THR A 58 2.41 -13.30 -8.89
CA THR A 58 2.84 -12.59 -10.10
C THR A 58 3.78 -11.44 -9.73
N ARG A 59 4.82 -11.23 -10.54
CA ARG A 59 5.79 -10.15 -10.33
C ARG A 59 5.24 -8.85 -10.91
N GLU A 60 4.58 -8.07 -10.07
CA GLU A 60 3.91 -6.82 -10.46
C GLU A 60 4.45 -5.61 -9.69
N LYS A 61 4.20 -4.41 -10.24
CA LYS A 61 4.31 -3.17 -9.46
C LYS A 61 3.16 -3.11 -8.46
N VAL A 62 3.39 -2.49 -7.32
CA VAL A 62 2.38 -2.32 -6.27
C VAL A 62 1.91 -0.87 -6.24
N PRO A 63 0.64 -0.59 -5.90
CA PRO A 63 0.18 0.77 -5.73
C PRO A 63 0.86 1.42 -4.52
N PHE A 64 0.98 2.74 -4.54
CA PHE A 64 1.34 3.53 -3.37
C PHE A 64 0.39 4.73 -3.31
N ILE A 65 -0.41 4.80 -2.26
CA ILE A 65 -1.31 5.93 -1.98
C ILE A 65 -1.02 6.39 -0.56
N ALA A 66 -0.75 7.68 -0.39
CA ALA A 66 -0.60 8.31 0.92
C ALA A 66 -1.68 9.37 1.09
N TYR A 67 -2.29 9.40 2.28
CA TYR A 67 -3.35 10.33 2.62
C TYR A 67 -3.27 10.76 4.08
N SER A 68 -3.49 12.05 4.33
CA SER A 68 -3.72 12.61 5.66
C SER A 68 -4.79 13.69 5.56
N PRO A 69 -5.67 13.86 6.57
CA PRO A 69 -6.60 14.99 6.60
C PRO A 69 -5.91 16.37 6.52
N SER A 70 -4.64 16.46 6.92
CA SER A 70 -3.84 17.69 6.80
C SER A 70 -3.42 18.04 5.36
N MET A 71 -3.47 17.08 4.42
CA MET A 71 -3.12 17.31 3.01
C MET A 71 -4.19 18.16 2.33
N ARG A 72 -3.84 19.40 1.99
CA ARG A 72 -4.75 20.33 1.28
C ARG A 72 -4.73 20.17 -0.24
N GLN A 73 -3.73 19.48 -0.76
CA GLN A 73 -3.56 19.19 -2.19
C GLN A 73 -3.08 17.75 -2.34
N GLY A 74 -3.39 17.15 -3.48
CA GLY A 74 -2.88 15.84 -3.87
C GLY A 74 -2.20 15.92 -5.23
N GLY A 75 -1.42 14.89 -5.56
CA GLY A 75 -0.72 14.82 -6.82
C GLY A 75 -0.09 13.46 -7.06
N ASN A 76 0.55 13.31 -8.21
CA ASN A 76 1.29 12.11 -8.55
C ASN A 76 2.67 12.15 -7.89
N LEU A 77 3.05 11.06 -7.25
CA LEU A 77 4.42 10.83 -6.80
C LEU A 77 5.24 10.19 -7.91
N PRO A 78 6.55 10.49 -8.00
CA PRO A 78 7.46 9.75 -8.87
C PRO A 78 7.48 8.26 -8.51
N GLU A 79 7.62 7.42 -9.53
CA GLU A 79 7.79 5.98 -9.33
C GLU A 79 9.04 5.68 -8.48
N GLN A 80 8.88 4.78 -7.51
CA GLN A 80 9.93 4.39 -6.58
C GLN A 80 10.58 3.08 -7.00
N GLN A 81 11.90 2.99 -6.81
CA GLN A 81 12.69 1.82 -7.22
C GLN A 81 12.63 0.67 -6.21
N THR A 82 12.08 0.89 -5.01
CA THR A 82 12.03 -0.09 -3.93
C THR A 82 10.86 0.17 -3.00
N PHE A 83 10.29 -0.88 -2.42
CA PHE A 83 9.27 -0.77 -1.37
C PHE A 83 9.83 -0.18 -0.07
N ALA A 84 11.15 -0.24 0.10
CA ALA A 84 11.82 0.23 1.31
C ALA A 84 11.67 1.74 1.56
N VAL A 85 11.17 2.51 0.59
CA VAL A 85 10.77 3.91 0.79
C VAL A 85 9.71 4.05 1.89
N ILE A 86 8.83 3.05 2.07
CA ILE A 86 7.82 3.06 3.13
C ILE A 86 8.50 3.02 4.50
N GLY A 87 9.38 2.04 4.71
CA GLY A 87 10.12 1.90 5.97
C GLY A 87 10.98 3.13 6.29
N ALA A 88 11.69 3.64 5.29
CA ALA A 88 12.50 4.85 5.44
C ALA A 88 11.67 6.10 5.76
N THR A 89 10.47 6.23 5.16
CA THR A 89 9.55 7.34 5.44
C THR A 89 8.97 7.26 6.87
N ILE A 90 8.61 6.06 7.31
CA ILE A 90 8.12 5.85 8.68
C ILE A 90 9.23 6.13 9.69
N ALA A 91 10.46 5.70 9.42
CA ALA A 91 11.60 5.94 10.29
C ALA A 91 11.91 7.44 10.44
N ASP A 92 11.94 8.16 9.31
CA ASP A 92 12.10 9.62 9.27
C ASP A 92 11.00 10.33 10.09
N ASN A 93 9.74 9.94 9.91
CA ASN A 93 8.60 10.52 10.63
C ASN A 93 8.73 10.41 12.16
N PHE A 94 9.24 9.29 12.67
CA PHE A 94 9.41 9.07 14.11
C PHE A 94 10.80 9.45 14.63
N GLY A 95 11.69 9.97 13.78
CA GLY A 95 13.06 10.32 14.16
C GLY A 95 13.88 9.12 14.65
N VAL A 96 13.60 7.93 14.11
CA VAL A 96 14.35 6.70 14.44
C VAL A 96 15.40 6.42 13.39
N GLU A 97 16.58 5.97 13.82
CA GLU A 97 17.67 5.64 12.90
C GLU A 97 17.34 4.38 12.09
N MET A 98 17.65 4.41 10.80
CA MET A 98 17.56 3.24 9.94
C MET A 98 18.69 2.25 10.30
N PRO A 99 18.41 0.93 10.36
CA PRO A 99 19.46 -0.06 10.56
C PRO A 99 20.52 -0.02 9.46
N GLU A 100 21.78 -0.30 9.82
CA GLU A 100 22.88 -0.35 8.87
C GLU A 100 22.61 -1.38 7.75
N GLY A 101 22.97 -1.03 6.51
CA GLY A 101 22.81 -1.91 5.34
C GLY A 101 21.39 -2.00 4.79
N THR A 102 20.44 -1.21 5.31
CA THR A 102 19.10 -1.09 4.72
C THR A 102 19.11 -0.25 3.45
N ILE A 103 18.20 -0.57 2.52
CA ILE A 103 17.96 0.21 1.29
C ILE A 103 16.75 1.13 1.48
N GLY A 104 16.51 2.02 0.51
CA GLY A 104 15.38 2.94 0.52
C GLY A 104 15.80 4.36 0.91
N HIS A 105 14.88 5.28 0.73
CA HIS A 105 15.03 6.67 1.14
C HIS A 105 13.66 7.20 1.56
N SER A 106 13.64 8.14 2.51
CA SER A 106 12.39 8.77 2.93
C SER A 106 11.83 9.62 1.79
N ILE A 107 10.51 9.54 1.62
CA ILE A 107 9.74 10.44 0.76
C ILE A 107 8.85 11.38 1.58
N LEU A 108 9.05 11.46 2.90
CA LEU A 108 8.20 12.23 3.82
C LEU A 108 8.04 13.70 3.41
N GLN A 109 9.09 14.30 2.85
CA GLN A 109 9.11 15.71 2.44
C GLN A 109 8.23 16.02 1.21
N ILE A 110 7.80 14.99 0.48
CA ILE A 110 6.94 15.13 -0.71
C ILE A 110 5.55 14.52 -0.50
N LEU A 111 5.26 14.05 0.72
CA LEU A 111 3.91 13.70 1.17
C LEU A 111 3.23 14.97 1.71
#